data_AF-X1B0T7-F1
#
_entry.id   AF-X1B0T7-F1
#
_cell.length_a   1.000
_cell.length_b   1.000
_cell.length_c   1.000
_cell.angle_alpha   90.00
_cell.angle_beta   90.00
_cell.angle_gamma   90.00
#
_symmetry.space_group_name_H-M   'P 1'
#
loop_
_entity.id
_entity.type
_entity.pdbx_description
1 polymer ?
#
loop_
_entity_poly.entity_id
_entity_poly.type
_entity_poly.pdbx_seq_one_letter_code
_entity_poly.pdbx_strand_id
1 'polypeptide(L)'
;MYYQLYPKKFRFRKHGDDELAHYATECWDAELYSERFGWVECVGIADRSAYDLRSHIDSSGTDMYALRKYDEPKVVDVKKLVPNMGALGPLFKDKAGKIKTLLENMDVKDTKNISVEVDGKKIKIPKDCYKIVEKKEKVMGEKLFHM
;
A
#
# COMPACT_ATOMS: atom_id res chain seq x y z
N MET A 1 -9.50 17.66 -36.67
CA MET A 1 -10.52 16.62 -36.95
C MET A 1 -11.35 16.49 -35.68
N TYR A 2 -12.61 16.88 -35.71
CA TYR A 2 -13.51 16.77 -34.55
C TYR A 2 -14.51 15.64 -34.83
N TYR A 3 -14.63 14.70 -33.90
CA TYR A 3 -15.65 13.66 -33.95
C TYR A 3 -16.86 14.16 -33.17
N GLN A 4 -18.01 14.23 -33.82
CA GLN A 4 -19.25 14.66 -33.21
C GLN A 4 -20.06 13.42 -32.83
N LEU A 5 -20.24 13.19 -31.53
CA LEU A 5 -21.08 12.11 -31.03
C LEU A 5 -22.51 12.62 -30.88
N TYR A 6 -23.48 11.83 -31.37
CA TYR A 6 -24.88 12.12 -31.15
C TYR A 6 -25.22 11.89 -29.68
N PRO A 7 -25.72 12.88 -28.93
CA PRO A 7 -25.93 12.76 -27.48
C PRO A 7 -26.81 11.58 -27.05
N LYS A 8 -27.71 11.10 -27.93
CA LYS A 8 -28.58 9.95 -27.67
C LYS A 8 -27.92 8.59 -27.88
N LYS A 9 -26.75 8.55 -28.53
CA LYS A 9 -25.98 7.32 -28.84
C LYS A 9 -24.68 7.25 -28.03
N PHE A 10 -24.57 8.06 -26.99
CA PHE A 10 -23.41 8.11 -26.09
C PHE A 10 -23.91 8.13 -24.65
N ARG A 11 -23.27 7.35 -23.78
CA ARG A 11 -23.54 7.39 -22.34
C ARG A 11 -22.31 7.03 -21.53
N PHE A 12 -22.31 7.45 -20.27
CA PHE A 12 -21.44 6.90 -19.25
C PHE A 12 -22.21 5.87 -18.43
N ARG A 13 -21.66 4.68 -18.26
CA ARG A 13 -22.23 3.60 -17.45
C ARG A 13 -21.26 3.27 -16.33
N LYS A 14 -21.70 3.40 -15.07
CA LYS A 14 -20.92 2.95 -13.92
C LYS A 14 -20.96 1.43 -13.84
N HIS A 15 -19.82 0.80 -13.57
CA HIS A 15 -19.73 -0.63 -13.29
C HIS A 15 -20.48 -0.98 -12.00
N GLY A 16 -21.10 -2.16 -11.98
CA GLY A 16 -21.59 -2.77 -10.74
C GLY A 16 -20.44 -3.37 -9.92
N ASP A 17 -20.71 -3.72 -8.66
CA ASP A 17 -19.70 -4.32 -7.78
C ASP A 17 -19.17 -5.67 -8.31
N ASP A 18 -19.98 -6.39 -9.09
CA ASP A 18 -19.65 -7.67 -9.72
C ASP A 18 -18.90 -7.56 -11.05
N GLU A 19 -18.92 -6.38 -11.69
CA GLU A 19 -18.14 -6.07 -12.89
C GLU A 19 -16.80 -5.40 -12.58
N LEU A 20 -16.66 -4.80 -11.39
CA LEU A 20 -15.48 -4.04 -11.01
C LEU A 20 -14.24 -4.95 -11.00
N ALA A 21 -13.19 -4.53 -11.73
CA ALA A 21 -11.92 -5.23 -11.68
C ALA A 21 -11.35 -5.21 -10.26
N HIS A 22 -10.71 -6.31 -9.83
CA HIS A 22 -10.16 -6.45 -8.47
C HIS A 22 -9.15 -5.37 -8.04
N TYR A 23 -8.60 -4.62 -9.01
CA TYR A 23 -7.64 -3.54 -8.80
C TYR A 23 -8.26 -2.14 -8.89
N ALA A 24 -9.55 -2.04 -9.16
CA ALA A 24 -10.27 -0.78 -9.31
C ALA A 24 -11.15 -0.54 -8.09
N THR A 25 -11.28 0.73 -7.69
CA THR A 25 -12.22 1.19 -6.65
C THR A 25 -13.51 1.71 -7.28
N GLU A 26 -13.42 2.25 -8.50
CA GLU A 26 -14.56 2.69 -9.29
C GLU A 26 -14.22 2.59 -10.78
N CYS A 27 -15.20 2.25 -11.62
CA CYS A 27 -15.01 2.22 -13.06
C CYS A 27 -16.26 2.71 -13.81
N TRP A 28 -16.03 3.47 -14.86
CA TRP A 28 -17.05 3.97 -15.78
C TRP A 28 -16.68 3.67 -17.21
N ASP A 29 -17.66 3.19 -17.97
CA ASP A 29 -17.52 3.00 -19.40
C ASP A 29 -18.17 4.16 -20.15
N ALA A 30 -17.41 4.77 -21.06
CA ALA A 30 -17.96 5.58 -22.12
C ALA A 30 -18.40 4.64 -23.25
N GLU A 31 -19.72 4.51 -23.42
CA GLU A 31 -20.32 3.57 -24.36
C GLU A 31 -20.95 4.30 -25.54
N LEU A 32 -20.87 3.66 -26.72
CA LEU A 32 -21.54 4.09 -27.94
C LEU A 32 -22.64 3.11 -28.33
N TYR A 33 -23.78 3.64 -28.76
CA TYR A 33 -24.87 2.84 -29.29
C TYR A 33 -24.69 2.57 -30.78
N SER A 34 -24.62 1.28 -31.13
CA SER A 34 -24.62 0.75 -32.49
C SER A 34 -25.95 0.06 -32.78
N GLU A 35 -26.55 0.34 -33.94
CA GLU A 35 -27.79 -0.34 -34.37
C GLU A 35 -27.60 -1.85 -34.53
N ARG A 36 -26.37 -2.30 -34.78
CA ARG A 36 -26.05 -3.73 -34.98
C ARG A 36 -25.68 -4.45 -33.69
N PHE A 37 -25.03 -3.77 -32.75
CA PHE A 37 -24.39 -4.39 -31.59
C PHE A 37 -24.93 -3.89 -30.24
N GLY A 38 -25.86 -2.94 -30.24
CA GLY A 38 -26.32 -2.29 -29.01
C GLY A 38 -25.26 -1.35 -28.43
N TRP A 39 -25.23 -1.23 -27.11
CA TRP A 39 -24.24 -0.43 -26.39
C TRP A 39 -22.91 -1.16 -26.33
N VAL A 40 -21.84 -0.48 -26.74
CA VAL A 40 -20.48 -1.02 -26.78
C VAL A 40 -19.54 -0.06 -26.06
N GLU A 41 -18.75 -0.58 -25.13
CA GLU A 41 -17.65 0.17 -24.50
C GLU A 41 -16.64 0.63 -25.55
N CYS A 42 -16.29 1.91 -25.52
CA CYS A 42 -15.24 2.47 -26.36
C CYS A 42 -14.07 3.01 -25.52
N VAL A 43 -14.34 3.44 -24.28
CA VAL A 43 -13.33 3.91 -23.34
C VAL A 43 -13.73 3.48 -21.92
N GLY A 44 -12.87 2.71 -21.25
CA GLY A 44 -12.95 2.47 -19.80
C GLY A 44 -12.19 3.55 -19.01
N ILE A 45 -12.80 4.04 -17.94
CA ILE A 45 -12.24 5.04 -17.02
C ILE A 45 -12.24 4.42 -15.63
N ALA A 46 -11.09 3.93 -15.19
CA ALA A 46 -10.93 3.25 -13.91
C ALA A 46 -10.16 4.10 -12.91
N ASP A 47 -10.74 4.29 -11.73
CA ASP A 47 -10.00 4.67 -10.53
C ASP A 47 -9.42 3.40 -9.90
N ARG A 48 -8.09 3.37 -9.79
CA ARG A 48 -7.32 2.24 -9.24
C ARG A 48 -6.62 2.62 -7.93
N SER A 49 -6.91 3.81 -7.41
CA SER A 49 -6.23 4.44 -6.29
C SER A 49 -4.72 4.19 -6.32
N ALA A 50 -4.18 3.44 -5.35
CA ALA A 50 -2.76 3.13 -5.24
C ALA A 50 -2.41 1.66 -5.56
N TYR A 51 -3.32 0.89 -6.15
CA TYR A 51 -3.15 -0.56 -6.34
C TYR A 51 -1.88 -0.90 -7.13
N ASP A 52 -1.65 -0.23 -8.27
CA ASP A 52 -0.50 -0.50 -9.13
C ASP A 52 0.82 -0.17 -8.43
N LEU A 53 0.91 1.01 -7.82
CA LEU A 53 2.13 1.45 -7.14
C LEU A 53 2.48 0.54 -5.97
N ARG A 54 1.49 0.13 -5.16
CA ARG A 54 1.70 -0.83 -4.07
C ARG A 54 2.20 -2.18 -4.61
N SER A 55 1.56 -2.71 -5.64
CA SER A 55 1.97 -3.97 -6.27
C SER A 55 3.42 -3.90 -6.79
N HIS A 56 3.82 -2.77 -7.37
CA HIS A 56 5.19 -2.55 -7.82
C HIS A 56 6.18 -2.42 -6.66
N ILE A 57 5.84 -1.69 -5.59
CA ILE A 57 6.68 -1.54 -4.39
C ILE A 57 6.89 -2.91 -3.73
N ASP A 58 5.83 -3.70 -3.56
CA ASP A 58 5.91 -5.01 -2.90
C ASP A 58 6.77 -5.99 -3.70
N SER A 59 6.73 -5.90 -5.04
CA SER A 59 7.50 -6.76 -5.93
C SER A 59 8.97 -6.31 -6.07
N SER A 60 9.22 -5.01 -6.22
CA SER A 60 10.56 -4.49 -6.53
C SER A 60 11.34 -4.01 -5.31
N GLY A 61 10.67 -3.73 -4.19
CA GLY A 61 11.25 -3.06 -3.01
C GLY A 61 11.63 -1.59 -3.24
N THR A 62 11.28 -1.02 -4.40
CA THR A 62 11.64 0.36 -4.77
C THR A 62 10.62 1.33 -4.17
N ASP A 63 11.11 2.41 -3.55
CA ASP A 63 10.28 3.48 -3.00
C ASP A 63 9.58 4.28 -4.13
N MET A 64 8.26 4.19 -4.24
CA MET A 64 7.45 4.93 -5.23
C MET A 64 6.40 5.87 -4.61
N TYR A 65 6.64 6.31 -3.37
CA TYR A 65 5.75 7.21 -2.66
C TYR A 65 5.95 8.66 -3.10
N ALA A 66 4.88 9.45 -3.12
CA ALA A 66 4.99 10.90 -3.20
C ALA A 66 5.38 11.46 -1.83
N LEU A 67 6.28 12.45 -1.80
CA LEU A 67 6.66 13.15 -0.56
C LEU A 67 6.01 14.53 -0.53
N ARG A 68 5.06 14.72 0.38
CA ARG A 68 4.54 16.05 0.70
C ARG A 68 5.40 16.68 1.78
N LYS A 69 6.13 17.73 1.42
CA LYS A 69 6.95 18.47 2.39
C LYS A 69 6.06 19.24 3.36
N TYR A 70 6.49 19.32 4.61
CA TYR A 70 5.93 20.28 5.56
C TYR A 70 6.52 21.66 5.31
N ASP A 71 5.76 22.70 5.63
CA ASP A 71 6.26 24.09 5.58
C ASP A 71 7.44 24.27 6.54
N GLU A 72 7.34 23.65 7.72
CA GLU A 72 8.42 23.57 8.70
C GLU A 72 8.68 22.11 9.11
N PRO A 73 9.94 21.68 9.27
CA PRO A 73 10.25 20.33 9.72
C PRO A 73 9.68 20.03 11.11
N LYS A 74 9.00 18.89 11.24
CA LYS A 74 8.45 18.44 12.52
C LYS A 74 9.44 17.50 13.19
N VAL A 75 9.64 17.65 14.50
CA VAL A 75 10.35 16.67 15.31
C VAL A 75 9.30 15.73 15.88
N VAL A 76 9.38 14.45 15.50
CA VAL A 76 8.47 13.42 16.02
C VAL A 76 9.26 12.41 16.84
N ASP A 77 8.66 11.97 17.95
CA ASP A 77 9.18 10.90 18.77
C ASP A 77 8.80 9.56 18.11
N VAL A 78 9.78 8.90 17.48
CA VAL A 78 9.58 7.60 16.83
C VAL A 78 10.04 6.49 17.76
N LYS A 79 9.19 5.49 17.97
CA LYS A 79 9.53 4.25 18.68
C LYS A 79 10.04 3.23 17.67
N LYS A 80 11.35 2.97 17.67
CA LYS A 80 11.96 1.92 16.84
C LYS A 80 12.24 0.66 17.66
N LEU A 81 12.01 -0.50 17.06
CA LEU A 81 12.43 -1.78 17.62
C LEU A 81 13.86 -2.06 17.18
N VAL A 82 14.75 -2.18 18.15
CA VAL A 82 16.09 -2.67 17.92
C VAL A 82 16.10 -4.17 18.24
N PRO A 83 16.25 -5.06 17.24
CA PRO A 83 16.29 -6.49 17.48
C PRO A 83 17.53 -6.88 18.30
N ASN A 84 17.33 -7.74 19.29
CA ASN A 84 18.40 -8.27 20.13
C ASN A 84 18.86 -9.62 19.58
N MET A 85 19.93 -9.62 18.78
CA MET A 85 20.48 -10.82 18.16
C MET A 85 20.93 -11.89 19.18
N GLY A 86 21.26 -11.50 20.41
CA GLY A 86 21.66 -12.44 21.47
C GLY A 86 20.54 -13.36 21.94
N ALA A 87 19.29 -12.89 21.94
CA ALA A 87 18.12 -13.71 22.23
C ALA A 87 17.46 -14.26 20.95
N LEU A 88 17.41 -13.43 19.90
CA LEU A 88 16.71 -13.72 18.65
C LEU A 88 17.44 -14.78 17.80
N GLY A 89 18.78 -14.80 17.82
CA GLY A 89 19.60 -15.81 17.14
C GLY A 89 19.38 -17.23 17.66
N PRO A 90 19.53 -17.49 18.98
CA PRO A 90 19.29 -18.83 19.55
C PRO A 90 17.85 -19.32 19.40
N LEU A 91 16.86 -18.43 19.51
CA LEU A 91 15.43 -18.78 19.43
C LEU A 91 14.96 -19.10 18.01
N PHE A 92 15.41 -18.33 17.02
CA PHE A 92 14.87 -18.41 15.65
C PHE A 92 15.87 -18.87 14.60
N LYS A 93 17.16 -19.05 14.96
CA LYS A 93 18.24 -19.60 14.12
C LYS A 93 18.24 -19.03 12.70
N ASP A 94 17.93 -19.86 11.71
CA ASP A 94 17.83 -19.57 10.29
C ASP A 94 16.77 -18.49 9.95
N LYS A 95 15.73 -18.36 10.79
CA LYS A 95 14.68 -17.34 10.63
C LYS A 95 15.03 -15.99 11.29
N ALA A 96 16.10 -15.94 12.08
CA ALA A 96 16.53 -14.74 12.81
C ALA A 96 16.75 -13.54 11.87
N GLY A 97 17.37 -13.77 10.71
CA GLY A 97 17.63 -12.72 9.72
C GLY A 97 16.34 -12.10 9.16
N LYS A 98 15.35 -12.93 8.80
CA LYS A 98 14.04 -12.45 8.31
C LYS A 98 13.30 -11.67 9.39
N ILE A 99 13.29 -12.18 10.62
CA ILE A 99 12.64 -11.54 11.77
C ILE A 99 13.29 -10.19 12.09
N LYS A 100 14.63 -10.11 12.02
CA LYS A 100 15.38 -8.86 12.23
C LYS A 100 14.88 -7.76 11.28
N THR A 101 14.85 -8.04 9.98
CA THR A 101 14.43 -7.08 8.97
C THR A 101 12.96 -6.67 9.16
N LEU A 102 12.09 -7.62 9.50
CA LEU A 102 10.68 -7.33 9.79
C LEU A 102 10.53 -6.42 11.02
N LEU A 103 11.30 -6.66 12.09
CA LEU A 103 11.26 -5.83 13.29
C LEU A 103 11.79 -4.42 13.06
N GLU A 104 12.86 -4.27 12.26
CA GLU A 104 13.46 -2.97 11.97
C GLU A 104 12.54 -2.07 11.12
N ASN A 105 11.69 -2.68 10.28
CA ASN A 105 10.75 -1.96 9.41
C ASN A 105 9.34 -1.84 10.01
N MET A 106 9.08 -2.40 11.20
CA MET A 106 7.75 -2.37 11.82
C MET A 106 7.52 -1.06 12.58
N ASP A 107 6.49 -0.30 12.19
CA ASP A 107 6.02 0.86 12.96
C ASP A 107 5.27 0.42 14.22
N VAL A 108 5.82 0.78 15.39
CA VAL A 108 5.29 0.34 16.68
C VAL A 108 4.20 1.29 17.16
N LYS A 109 2.94 0.95 16.86
CA LYS A 109 1.78 1.59 17.51
C LYS A 109 1.47 0.94 18.87
N ASP A 110 1.57 -0.38 18.94
CA ASP A 110 1.32 -1.17 20.16
C ASP A 110 2.56 -1.91 20.64
N THR A 111 3.00 -1.58 21.85
CA THR A 111 4.24 -2.09 22.47
C THR A 111 4.04 -3.38 23.28
N LYS A 112 2.80 -3.87 23.41
CA LYS A 112 2.46 -4.97 24.34
C LYS A 112 2.52 -6.36 23.72
N ASN A 113 2.23 -6.51 22.42
CA ASN A 113 2.23 -7.81 21.74
C ASN A 113 2.78 -7.66 20.31
N ILE A 114 4.07 -7.94 20.11
CA ILE A 114 4.70 -7.91 18.79
C ILE A 114 4.68 -9.31 18.21
N SER A 115 4.07 -9.44 17.03
CA SER A 115 4.04 -10.68 16.26
C SER A 115 4.45 -10.40 14.82
N VAL A 116 5.33 -11.22 14.28
CA VAL A 116 5.76 -11.17 12.88
C VAL A 116 5.28 -12.41 12.15
N GLU A 117 4.98 -12.27 10.86
CA GLU A 117 4.65 -13.42 10.02
C GLU A 117 5.89 -13.85 9.25
N VAL A 118 6.29 -15.11 9.43
CA VAL A 118 7.45 -15.69 8.74
C VAL A 118 7.05 -17.04 8.16
N ASP A 119 7.21 -17.20 6.85
CA ASP A 119 6.86 -18.41 6.10
C ASP A 119 5.39 -18.85 6.32
N GLY A 120 4.45 -17.89 6.35
CA GLY A 120 3.01 -18.15 6.56
C GLY A 120 2.63 -18.52 7.99
N LYS A 121 3.55 -18.41 8.95
CA LYS A 121 3.28 -18.63 10.38
C LYS A 121 3.47 -17.35 11.18
N LYS A 122 2.44 -16.99 11.94
CA LYS A 122 2.47 -15.87 12.88
C LYS A 122 3.25 -16.27 14.13
N ILE A 123 4.42 -15.68 14.32
CA ILE A 123 5.32 -15.93 15.44
C ILE A 123 5.23 -14.76 16.41
N LYS A 124 4.89 -15.03 17.67
CA LYS A 124 4.92 -14.05 18.74
C LYS A 124 6.36 -13.86 19.20
N ILE A 125 6.86 -12.63 19.19
CA ILE A 125 8.24 -12.34 19.58
C ILE A 125 8.29 -12.03 21.08
N PRO A 126 9.09 -12.76 21.87
CA PRO A 126 9.32 -12.44 23.28
C PRO A 126 9.94 -11.05 23.44
N LYS A 127 9.62 -10.36 24.53
CA LYS A 127 10.18 -9.03 24.85
C LYS A 127 11.71 -9.03 24.93
N ASP A 128 12.32 -10.16 25.25
CA ASP A 128 13.79 -10.27 25.36
C ASP A 128 14.50 -10.18 23.99
N CYS A 129 13.76 -10.42 22.91
CA CYS A 129 14.26 -10.41 21.55
C CYS A 129 14.27 -9.02 20.90
N TYR A 130 13.75 -7.98 21.55
CA TYR A 130 13.77 -6.61 21.04
C TYR A 130 13.88 -5.57 22.15
N LYS A 131 14.43 -4.40 21.81
CA LYS A 131 14.40 -3.22 22.67
C LYS A 131 13.64 -2.11 21.96
N ILE A 132 12.73 -1.45 22.68
CA ILE A 132 12.05 -0.26 22.17
C ILE A 132 12.93 0.94 22.49
N VAL A 133 13.38 1.65 21.47
CA VAL A 133 14.15 2.89 21.62
C VAL A 133 13.31 4.03 21.09
N GLU A 134 13.12 5.06 21.92
CA GLU A 134 12.52 6.33 21.51
C GLU A 134 13.62 7.22 20.94
N LYS A 135 13.43 7.66 19.69
CA LYS A 135 14.35 8.56 19.02
C LYS A 135 13.57 9.73 18.43
N LYS A 136 14.08 10.95 18.67
CA LYS A 136 13.62 12.15 18.00
C LYS A 136 14.14 12.15 16.57
N GLU A 137 13.24 12.05 15.60
CA GLU A 137 13.57 12.19 14.19
C GLU A 137 12.95 13.46 13.62
N LYS A 138 13.76 14.22 12.89
CA LYS A 138 13.33 15.42 12.18
C LYS A 138 12.77 14.97 10.83
N VAL A 139 11.46 15.03 10.68
CA VAL A 139 10.77 14.69 9.43
C VAL A 139 10.48 15.95 8.64
N MET A 140 10.91 15.96 7.37
CA MET A 140 10.74 17.10 6.46
C MET A 140 9.44 17.03 5.65
N GLY A 141 8.68 15.94 5.78
CA GLY A 141 7.45 15.70 5.05
C GLY A 141 6.84 14.35 5.38
N GLU A 142 5.67 14.09 4.81
CA GLU A 142 4.97 12.81 4.88
C GLU A 142 4.99 12.10 3.52
N LYS A 143 5.21 10.79 3.56
CA LYS A 143 5.05 9.92 2.40
C LYS A 143 3.57 9.60 2.22
N LEU A 144 3.07 9.77 1.01
CA LEU A 144 1.66 9.57 0.69
C LEU A 144 1.53 8.66 -0.54
N PHE A 145 0.56 7.76 -0.46
CA PHE A 145 -0.23 7.35 -1.61
C PHE A 145 -1.47 8.23 -1.59
N HIS A 146 -1.73 9.06 -2.60
CA HIS A 146 -3.00 9.78 -2.62
C HIS A 146 -4.14 8.78 -2.89
N MET A 147 -5.27 8.99 -2.21
CA MET A 147 -6.50 8.19 -2.25
C MET A 147 -7.29 8.44 -3.52
#